data_AF-A0A9X2MHP5-F1
#
_entry.id   AF-A0A9X2MHP5-F1
#
_cell.length_a   1.000
_cell.length_b   1.000
_cell.length_c   1.000
_cell.angle_alpha   90.00
_cell.angle_beta   90.00
_cell.angle_gamma   90.00
#
_symmetry.space_group_name_H-M   'P 1'
#
loop_
_entity.id
_entity.type
_entity.pdbx_description
1 polymer ?
#
loop_
_entity_poly.entity_id
_entity_poly.type
_entity_poly.pdbx_seq_one_letter_code
_entity_poly.pdbx_strand_id
1 'polypeptide(L)' 'MEEIRDCNGRIACKGNATTGLIEVLYKRCKTSTQIPIGGTLRIERDGVVTIVTRLSDSAFHVESHANVA' A
#
# COMPACT_ATOMS: atom_id res chain seq x y z
N MET A 1 -3.15 12.08 -3.65
CA MET A 1 -2.60 10.82 -3.13
C MET A 1 -2.92 10.76 -1.65
N GLU A 2 -3.38 9.62 -1.18
CA GLU A 2 -3.76 9.39 0.21
C GLU A 2 -2.71 8.54 0.91
N GLU A 3 -2.49 8.78 2.20
CA GLU A 3 -1.56 7.98 3.00
C GLU A 3 -2.23 6.69 3.44
N ILE A 4 -1.64 5.57 3.09
CA ILE A 4 -2.06 4.25 3.53
C ILE A 4 -1.16 3.84 4.67
N ARG A 5 -1.76 3.56 5.83
CA ARG A 5 -1.04 3.20 7.06
C ARG A 5 -1.14 1.72 7.33
N ASP A 6 -0.07 1.18 7.91
CA ASP A 6 -0.04 -0.17 8.42
C ASP A 6 -0.71 -0.28 9.80
N CYS A 7 -0.83 -1.51 10.32
CA CYS A 7 -1.45 -1.79 11.62
C CYS A 7 -0.70 -1.17 12.80
N ASN A 8 0.55 -0.75 12.61
CA ASN A 8 1.34 -0.04 13.61
C ASN A 8 1.22 1.49 13.46
N GLY A 9 0.34 1.98 12.58
CA GLY A 9 0.10 3.39 12.31
C GLY A 9 1.19 4.08 11.48
N ARG A 10 2.19 3.34 10.97
CA ARG A 10 3.26 3.89 10.13
C ARG A 10 2.79 3.96 8.68
N ILE A 11 3.33 4.89 7.89
CA ILE A 11 2.97 5.04 6.47
C ILE A 11 3.52 3.85 5.70
N ALA A 12 2.66 2.95 5.23
CA ALA A 12 3.02 1.84 4.37
C ALA A 12 3.34 2.33 2.96
N CYS A 13 2.45 3.15 2.40
CA CYS A 13 2.59 3.74 1.07
C CYS A 13 1.67 4.96 0.90
N LYS A 14 1.77 5.61 -0.26
CA LYS A 14 0.81 6.63 -0.72
C LYS A 14 0.15 6.15 -1.99
N GLY A 15 -1.18 6.25 -2.07
CA GLY A 15 -1.96 5.76 -3.21
C GLY A 15 -2.76 6.85 -3.90
N ASN A 16 -3.00 6.71 -5.21
CA ASN A 16 -4.01 7.46 -5.96
C ASN A 16 -4.99 6.46 -6.57
N ALA A 17 -6.21 6.38 -6.03
CA ALA A 17 -7.20 5.40 -6.47
C ALA A 17 -7.67 5.65 -7.90
N THR A 18 -7.67 6.90 -8.37
CA THR A 18 -8.10 7.25 -9.73
C THR A 18 -7.13 6.73 -10.79
N THR A 19 -5.83 6.85 -10.54
CA THR A 19 -4.80 6.41 -11.49
C THR A 19 -4.26 5.01 -11.20
N GLY A 20 -4.57 4.45 -10.02
CA GLY A 20 -3.98 3.20 -9.52
C GLY A 20 -2.52 3.32 -9.10
N LEU A 21 -1.93 4.53 -9.10
CA LEU A 21 -0.54 4.75 -8.73
C LEU A 21 -0.35 4.55 -7.22
N ILE A 22 0.59 3.70 -6.85
CA ILE A 22 1.06 3.51 -5.47
C ILE A 22 2.54 3.81 -5.40
N GLU A 23 2.94 4.56 -4.38
CA GLU A 23 4.32 4.92 -4.10
C GLU A 23 4.71 4.49 -2.68
N VAL A 24 5.80 3.74 -2.57
CA VAL A 24 6.39 3.29 -1.31
C VAL A 24 7.70 4.05 -1.13
N LEU A 25 7.85 4.74 0.00
CA LEU A 25 9.11 5.38 0.37
C LEU A 25 9.70 4.64 1.58
N TYR A 26 10.84 3.98 1.39
CA TYR A 26 11.49 3.21 2.44
C TYR A 26 13.01 3.36 2.36
N LYS A 27 13.65 3.71 3.49
CA LYS A 27 15.11 3.88 3.60
C LYS A 27 15.74 4.69 2.44
N ARG A 28 15.14 5.85 2.13
CA ARG A 28 15.54 6.75 1.02
C ARG A 28 15.38 6.17 -0.40
N CYS A 29 14.83 4.98 -0.54
CA CYS A 29 14.43 4.42 -1.83
C CYS A 29 12.93 4.67 -2.06
N LYS A 30 12.60 5.12 -3.26
CA LYS A 30 11.21 5.30 -3.71
C LYS A 30 10.89 4.23 -4.75
N THR A 31 9.90 3.40 -4.48
CA THR A 31 9.36 2.43 -5.41
C THR A 31 7.96 2.88 -5.81
N SER A 32 7.66 2.92 -7.10
CA SER A 32 6.35 3.25 -7.62
C SER A 32 5.84 2.14 -8.53
N THR A 33 4.53 1.93 -8.50
CA THR A 33 3.86 0.97 -9.39
C THR A 33 2.43 1.45 -9.66
N GLN A 34 1.83 0.99 -10.75
CA GLN A 34 0.41 1.20 -11.02
C GLN A 34 -0.31 -0.13 -10.93
N ILE A 35 -1.39 -0.18 -10.16
CA ILE A 35 -2.25 -1.35 -10.06
C ILE A 35 -3.61 -1.13 -10.76
N PRO A 36 -4.09 -2.10 -11.56
CA PRO A 36 -5.41 -2.03 -12.15
C PRO A 36 -6.50 -2.17 -11.07
N ILE A 37 -7.76 -1.86 -11.42
CA ILE A 37 -8.90 -2.16 -10.55
C ILE A 37 -8.97 -3.69 -10.36
N GLY A 38 -9.15 -4.14 -9.11
CA GLY A 38 -9.02 -5.54 -8.70
C GLY A 38 -7.58 -5.99 -8.47
N GLY A 39 -6.59 -5.18 -8.84
CA GLY A 39 -5.18 -5.46 -8.59
C GLY A 39 -4.80 -5.30 -7.12
N THR A 40 -3.79 -6.06 -6.70
CA THR A 40 -3.28 -6.08 -5.33
C THR A 40 -1.79 -5.81 -5.29
N LEU A 41 -1.34 -5.03 -4.30
CA LEU A 41 0.06 -4.84 -3.97
C LEU A 41 0.31 -5.32 -2.54
N ARG A 42 1.26 -6.25 -2.36
CA ARG A 42 1.73 -6.70 -1.06
C ARG A 42 3.03 -5.98 -0.70
N ILE A 43 3.03 -5.27 0.43
CA ILE A 43 4.17 -4.56 0.99
C ILE A 43 4.56 -5.26 2.28
N GLU A 44 5.78 -5.79 2.34
CA GLU A 44 6.33 -6.43 3.54
C GLU A 44 7.55 -5.63 4.00
N ARG A 45 7.50 -5.07 5.21
CA ARG A 45 8.62 -4.32 5.81
C ARG A 45 8.53 -4.29 7.32
N ASP A 46 9.68 -4.30 8.00
CA ASP A 46 9.81 -4.18 9.46
C ASP A 46 8.83 -5.08 10.25
N GLY A 47 8.68 -6.34 9.82
CA GLY A 47 7.81 -7.32 10.49
C GLY A 47 6.32 -7.06 10.31
N VAL A 48 5.90 -6.28 9.32
CA VAL A 48 4.49 -6.01 9.00
C VAL A 48 4.21 -6.29 7.53
N VAL A 49 3.08 -6.93 7.27
CA VAL A 49 2.53 -7.11 5.92
C VAL A 49 1.36 -6.15 5.75
N THR A 50 1.37 -5.37 4.67
CA THR A 50 0.25 -4.54 4.23
C THR A 50 -0.15 -4.95 2.82
N ILE A 51 -1.41 -5.29 2.62
CA ILE A 51 -2.00 -5.64 1.33
C ILE A 51 -2.92 -4.50 0.92
N VAL A 52 -2.62 -3.89 -0.21
CA VAL A 52 -3.42 -2.81 -0.79
C VAL A 52 -4.11 -3.34 -2.03
N THR A 53 -5.43 -3.37 -2.00
CA THR A 53 -6.28 -3.80 -3.12
C THR A 53 -6.99 -2.58 -3.68
N ARG A 54 -6.88 -2.34 -4.98
CA ARG A 54 -7.64 -1.26 -5.63
C ARG A 54 -9.05 -1.74 -5.92
N LEU A 55 -10.04 -1.23 -5.19
CA LEU A 55 -11.44 -1.63 -5.38
C LEU A 55 -12.09 -0.90 -6.56
N SER A 56 -11.75 0.38 -6.74
CA SER A 56 -12.33 1.24 -7.77
C SER A 56 -11.36 2.36 -8.16
N ASP A 57 -11.83 3.28 -8.99
CA ASP A 57 -11.20 4.56 -9.31
C ASP A 57 -11.23 5.58 -8.15
N SER A 58 -11.84 5.21 -7.03
CA SER A 58 -12.07 6.11 -5.88
C SER A 58 -11.68 5.49 -4.53
N ALA A 59 -11.39 4.18 -4.47
CA ALA A 59 -11.10 3.51 -3.21
C ALA A 59 -10.00 2.44 -3.30
N PHE A 60 -9.22 2.36 -2.22
CA PHE A 60 -8.39 1.22 -1.88
C PHE A 60 -8.95 0.49 -0.66
N HIS A 61 -8.89 -0.83 -0.69
CA HIS A 61 -9.00 -1.66 0.49
C HIS A 61 -7.60 -1.95 1.03
N VAL A 62 -7.44 -1.90 2.35
CA VAL A 62 -6.15 -2.05 3.00
C VAL A 62 -6.29 -3.07 4.12
N GLU A 63 -5.53 -4.14 4.03
CA GLU A 63 -5.38 -5.14 5.08
C GLU A 63 -3.95 -5.05 5.62
N SER A 64 -3.79 -5.11 6.94
CA SER A 64 -2.45 -5.12 7.53
C SER A 64 -2.40 -5.95 8.80
N HIS A 65 -1.30 -6.69 8.97
CA HIS A 65 -1.07 -7.55 10.12
C HIS A 65 0.43 -7.69 10.40
N ALA A 66 0.75 -8.01 11.66
CA ALA A 66 2.10 -8.38 12.04
C ALA A 66 2.52 -9.65 11.28
N ASN A 67 3.70 -9.63 10.70
CA ASN A 67 4.32 -10.80 10.11
C ASN A 67 4.90 -11.65 11.25
N VAL A 68 4.12 -12.62 11.73
CA VAL A 68 4.59 -13.60 12.71
C VAL A 68 5.31 -14.69 11.91
N ALA A 69 6.59 -14.44 11.64
CA ALA A 69 7.53 -15.45 11.12
C ALA A 69 8.25 -16.13 12.29
#